data_AF-A0A958ZK61-F1
#
_entry.id   AF-A0A958ZK61-F1
#
_cell.length_a   1.000
_cell.length_b   1.000
_cell.length_c   1.000
_cell.angle_alpha   90.00
_cell.angle_beta   90.00
_cell.angle_gamma   90.00
#
_symmetry.space_group_name_H-M   'P 1'
#
loop_
_entity.id
_entity.type
_entity.pdbx_description
1 polymer ?
#
loop_
_entity_poly.entity_id
_entity_poly.type
_entity_poly.pdbx_seq_one_letter_code
_entity_poly.pdbx_strand_id
1 'polypeptide(L)' 'HQMLIPNPAKDACRIYGLNINGENLIRLKELGGRVIWEVSVGKETAEIPLHNLSTGIYLVEIIGQGYREVHKLVKH' A
#
# COMPACT_ATOMS: atom_id res chain seq x y z
N HIS A 1 5.44 -4.57 15.58
CA HIS A 1 5.95 -3.31 15.00
C HIS A 1 6.14 -3.50 13.50
N GLN A 2 5.18 -3.06 12.67
CA GLN A 2 5.30 -3.06 11.21
C GLN A 2 6.05 -1.78 10.81
N MET A 3 7.09 -1.93 10.00
CA MET A 3 7.96 -0.82 9.58
C MET A 3 7.84 -0.68 8.06
N LEU A 4 7.19 0.38 7.59
CA LEU A 4 7.33 0.79 6.20
C LEU A 4 8.74 1.35 6.00
N ILE A 5 9.51 0.73 5.11
CA ILE A 5 10.74 1.33 4.60
C ILE A 5 10.34 2.14 3.36
N PRO A 6 10.33 3.49 3.42
CA PRO A 6 10.04 4.31 2.26
C PRO A 6 11.25 4.27 1.33
N ASN A 7 11.33 3.24 0.49
CA ASN A 7 12.20 3.28 -0.67
C ASN A 7 11.57 4.28 -1.66
N PRO A 8 12.33 5.22 -2.27
CA PRO A 8 11.83 6.03 -3.38
C PRO A 8 11.39 5.08 -4.50
N ALA A 9 10.10 4.79 -4.54
CA ALA A 9 9.56 3.72 -5.34
C ALA A 9 9.44 4.22 -6.78
N LYS A 10 10.53 4.10 -7.56
CA LYS A 10 10.53 4.47 -8.97
C LYS A 10 9.48 3.68 -9.76
N ASP A 11 9.31 2.39 -9.44
CA ASP A 11 8.44 1.48 -10.21
C ASP A 11 7.44 0.70 -9.35
N ALA A 12 7.76 0.41 -8.08
CA ALA A 12 6.89 -0.38 -7.20
C ALA A 12 7.15 -0.09 -5.71
N CYS A 13 6.08 -0.14 -4.89
CA CYS A 13 6.15 -0.09 -3.43
C CYS A 13 5.90 -1.48 -2.85
N ARG A 14 6.81 -1.97 -2.01
CA ARG A 14 6.67 -3.27 -1.33
C ARG A 14 6.18 -3.08 0.10
N ILE A 15 5.19 -3.88 0.47
CA ILE A 15 4.61 -3.93 1.81
C ILE A 15 5.01 -5.26 2.43
N TYR A 16 5.46 -5.20 3.68
CA TYR A 16 5.93 -6.35 4.45
C TYR A 16 5.17 -6.48 5.76
N GLY A 17 5.15 -7.69 6.32
CA GLY A 17 4.58 -7.96 7.64
C GLY A 17 3.05 -7.99 7.65
N LEU A 18 2.42 -8.29 6.51
CA LEU A 18 0.97 -8.49 6.41
C LEU A 18 0.56 -9.74 7.19
N ASN A 19 -0.67 -9.75 7.71
CA ASN A 19 -1.17 -10.88 8.47
C ASN A 19 -1.43 -12.09 7.55
N ILE A 20 -0.79 -13.22 7.79
CA ILE A 20 -0.91 -14.45 6.98
C ILE A 20 -2.23 -15.19 7.25
N ASN A 21 -2.76 -15.02 8.46
CA ASN A 21 -3.91 -15.78 8.95
C ASN A 21 -5.25 -15.11 8.59
N GLY A 22 -5.22 -13.98 7.87
CA GLY A 22 -6.40 -13.24 7.46
C GLY A 22 -6.20 -12.59 6.10
N GLU A 23 -7.32 -12.28 5.45
CA GLU A 23 -7.32 -11.56 4.19
C GLU A 23 -7.01 -10.07 4.45
N ASN A 24 -5.94 -9.55 3.86
CA ASN A 24 -5.60 -8.12 3.93
C ASN A 24 -6.03 -7.44 2.64
N LEU A 25 -6.80 -6.36 2.76
CA LEU A 25 -7.11 -5.49 1.63
C LEU A 25 -6.15 -4.33 1.60
N ILE A 26 -5.44 -4.16 0.49
CA ILE A 26 -4.51 -3.06 0.28
C ILE A 26 -5.10 -2.15 -0.80
N ARG A 27 -5.21 -0.86 -0.48
CA ARG A 27 -5.73 0.18 -1.38
C ARG A 27 -4.69 1.25 -1.57
N LEU A 28 -4.47 1.63 -2.82
CA LEU A 28 -3.78 2.87 -3.15
C LEU A 28 -4.83 3.93 -3.50
N LYS A 29 -4.70 5.10 -2.87
CA LYS A 29 -5.60 6.23 -3.07
C LYS A 29 -4.84 7.48 -3.45
N GLU A 30 -5.48 8.33 -4.24
CA GLU A 30 -5.08 9.73 -4.39
C GLU A 30 -5.44 10.52 -3.11
N LEU A 31 -4.85 11.70 -2.93
CA LEU A 31 -5.18 12.59 -1.81
C LEU A 31 -6.67 12.96 -1.73
N GLY A 32 -7.36 12.97 -2.88
CA GLY A 32 -8.82 13.18 -2.93
C GLY A 32 -9.66 11.98 -2.44
N GLY A 33 -9.02 10.89 -2.00
CA GLY A 33 -9.67 9.69 -1.48
C GLY A 33 -10.12 8.68 -2.53
N ARG A 34 -9.99 9.01 -3.82
CA ARG A 34 -10.25 8.09 -4.93
C ARG A 34 -9.29 6.90 -4.87
N VAL A 35 -9.83 5.69 -4.81
CA VAL A 35 -9.06 4.44 -4.94
C VAL A 35 -8.67 4.26 -6.40
N ILE A 36 -7.37 4.10 -6.65
CA ILE A 36 -6.80 3.94 -7.98
C ILE A 36 -6.20 2.55 -8.20
N TRP A 37 -6.00 1.80 -7.12
CA TRP A 37 -5.57 0.41 -7.17
C TRP A 37 -5.99 -0.31 -5.88
N GLU A 38 -6.37 -1.57 -5.99
CA GLU A 38 -6.81 -2.39 -4.87
C GLU A 38 -6.38 -3.84 -5.10
N VAL A 39 -5.93 -4.52 -4.05
CA VAL A 39 -5.66 -5.96 -4.08
C VAL A 39 -5.97 -6.59 -2.73
N SER A 40 -6.48 -7.82 -2.77
CA SER A 40 -6.57 -8.67 -1.60
C SER A 40 -5.36 -9.61 -1.52
N VAL A 41 -4.75 -9.73 -0.33
CA VAL A 41 -3.50 -10.46 -0.11
C VAL A 41 -3.61 -11.36 1.12
N GLY A 42 -3.45 -12.67 0.89
CA GLY A 42 -3.31 -13.69 1.93
C GLY A 42 -1.87 -14.16 2.13
N LYS A 43 -0.89 -13.26 1.98
CA LYS A 43 0.56 -13.52 2.10
C LYS A 43 1.19 -12.43 2.95
N GLU A 44 2.40 -12.69 3.48
CA GLU A 44 3.15 -11.72 4.30
C GLU A 44 3.60 -10.47 3.56
N THR A 45 3.61 -10.50 2.22
CA THR A 45 4.13 -9.44 1.37
C THR A 45 3.20 -9.13 0.21
N ALA A 46 3.24 -7.86 -0.22
CA ALA A 46 2.52 -7.36 -1.38
C ALA A 46 3.37 -6.32 -2.13
N GLU A 47 3.10 -6.17 -3.42
CA GLU A 47 3.74 -5.17 -4.27
C GLU A 47 2.68 -4.31 -4.95
N ILE A 48 2.79 -3.00 -4.78
CA ILE A 48 1.96 -1.99 -5.44
C ILE A 48 2.72 -1.47 -6.66
N PRO A 49 2.22 -1.69 -7.89
CA PRO A 49 2.85 -1.13 -9.09
C PRO A 49 2.63 0.39 -9.15
N LEU A 50 3.71 1.15 -9.34
CA LEU A 50 3.67 2.63 -9.42
C LEU A 50 4.09 3.18 -10.79
N HIS A 51 4.48 2.32 -11.74
CA HIS A 51 5.04 2.71 -13.04
C HIS A 51 4.10 3.60 -13.89
N ASN A 52 2.78 3.45 -13.73
CA ASN A 52 1.77 4.26 -14.45
C ASN A 52 1.25 5.45 -13.65
N LEU A 53 1.85 5.74 -12.48
CA LEU A 53 1.41 6.84 -11.63
C LEU A 53 2.22 8.10 -11.88
N SER A 54 1.53 9.24 -11.93
CA SER A 54 2.17 10.54 -11.97
C SER A 54 2.97 10.79 -10.69
N THR A 55 4.01 11.62 -10.77
CA THR A 55 4.70 12.17 -9.61
C THR A 55 3.68 12.85 -8.69
N GLY A 56 3.72 12.55 -7.40
CA GLY A 56 2.70 13.05 -6.47
C GLY A 56 2.67 12.33 -5.13
N ILE A 57 1.67 12.66 -4.33
CA ILE A 57 1.42 12.05 -3.02
C ILE A 57 0.20 11.13 -3.14
N TYR A 58 0.35 9.92 -2.62
CA TYR A 58 -0.66 8.90 -2.54
C TYR A 58 -0.80 8.39 -1.11
N LEU A 59 -1.90 7.71 -0.83
CA LEU A 59 -2.16 7.06 0.44
C LEU A 59 -2.27 5.56 0.22
N VAL A 60 -1.47 4.80 0.94
CA VAL A 60 -1.57 3.34 1.01
C VAL A 60 -2.38 3.02 2.25
N GLU A 61 -3.55 2.42 2.05
CA GLU A 61 -4.41 1.95 3.11
C GLU A 61 -4.34 0.42 3.17
N ILE A 62 -4.03 -0.11 4.36
CA ILE A 62 -3.97 -1.54 4.65
C ILE A 62 -5.09 -1.84 5.64
N ILE A 63 -6.02 -2.70 5.24
CA ILE A 63 -7.17 -3.12 6.07
C ILE A 63 -7.01 -4.61 6.32
N GLY A 64 -6.96 -4.99 7.59
CA GLY A 64 -7.01 -6.40 8.01
C GLY A 64 -8.09 -6.62 9.05
N GLN A 65 -8.11 -7.81 9.65
CA GLN A 65 -9.08 -8.13 10.69
C GLN A 65 -8.88 -7.25 11.93
N GLY A 66 -9.78 -6.30 12.14
CA GLY A 66 -9.78 -5.43 13.32
C GLY A 66 -8.79 -4.27 13.28
N TYR A 67 -8.08 -4.05 12.16
CA TYR A 67 -7.16 -2.92 12.03
C TYR A 67 -7.24 -2.26 10.67
N ARG A 68 -6.87 -0.97 10.67
CA ARG A 68 -6.73 -0.15 9.47
C ARG A 68 -5.54 0.77 9.67
N GLU A 69 -4.58 0.69 8.75
CA GLU A 69 -3.42 1.57 8.72
C GLU A 69 -3.43 2.40 7.44
N VAL A 70 -2.97 3.65 7.54
CA VAL A 70 -2.85 4.54 6.40
C VAL A 70 -1.45 5.15 6.39
N HIS A 71 -0.75 4.96 5.28
CA HIS A 71 0.63 5.36 5.09
C HIS A 71 0.75 6.30 3.91
N LYS A 72 1.55 7.36 4.06
CA LYS A 72 1.83 8.30 2.98
C LYS A 72 2.89 7.73 2.04
N LEU A 73 2.59 7.71 0.75
CA LEU A 73 3.52 7.33 -0.31
C LEU A 73 3.84 8.55 -1.17
N VAL A 74 5.12 8.85 -1.35
CA VAL A 74 5.57 9.94 -2.23
C VAL A 74 6.22 9.31 -3.46
N LYS A 75 5.62 9.54 -4.62
CA LYS A 75 6.17 9.14 -5.93
C LYS A 75 6.96 10.31 -6.51
N HIS A 76 8.24 10.07 -6.78
CA HIS A 76 9.11 10.97 -7.54
C HIS A 76 9.08 10.61 -9.01
#